data_AF-A0A084QK19-F1
#
_entry.id   AF-A0A084QK19-F1
#
_cell.length_a   1.000
_cell.length_b   1.000
_cell.length_c   1.000
_cell.angle_alpha   90.00
_cell.angle_beta   90.00
_cell.angle_gamma   90.00
#
_symmetry.space_group_name_H-M   'P 1'
#
loop_
_entity.id
_entity.type
_entity.pdbx_description
1 polymer ?
#
loop_
_entity_poly.entity_id
_entity_poly.type
_entity_poly.pdbx_seq_one_letter_code
_entity_poly.pdbx_strand_id
1 'polypeptide(L)'
;MCRHAYRWSAIPVVRVAQLETVVDLPVQIIEPWTYLQSHFGCTSESGNSMSNLVLNFDFSGAYVHKINVGLSHTIMSSEEAFSRVFHELETLGLPVYHDMVQAIISFARIDKVACAIHMSRITNQLRPLLSSYYDRVHDQKIDLPAWLSHVQGFYAWGARYMDDTGEWVKFDGVSGNQVLLFQAIDAFCGLSRYLNEETRERNVPWRQRELCRVLEKHSFRAKLGTSEEDVKTAKEFQEIMKRLRVFRSAHRTRAKIYLSQPAPELLPMTAGKSLLKSDLEQSLEYLDEFMVGRLMQTV
;
A
#
# COMPACT_ATOMS: atom_id res chain seq x y z
N MET A 1 3.64 -5.06 14.67
CA MET A 1 4.51 -4.15 15.45
C MET A 1 5.57 -4.87 16.30
N CYS A 2 5.22 -5.78 17.22
CA CYS A 2 6.22 -6.44 18.10
C CYS A 2 7.36 -7.16 17.37
N ARG A 3 7.06 -7.83 16.24
CA ARG A 3 8.06 -8.47 15.37
C ARG A 3 9.10 -7.50 14.82
N HIS A 4 8.65 -6.32 14.36
CA HIS A 4 9.52 -5.23 13.90
C HIS A 4 10.33 -4.63 15.04
N ALA A 5 9.72 -4.41 16.20
CA ALA A 5 10.43 -3.93 17.38
C ALA A 5 11.54 -4.90 17.82
N TYR A 6 11.26 -6.20 17.85
CA TYR A 6 12.24 -7.23 18.21
C TYR A 6 13.39 -7.28 17.18
N ARG A 7 13.05 -7.39 15.90
CA ARG A 7 14.04 -7.42 14.81
C ARG A 7 14.98 -6.23 14.86
N TRP A 8 14.41 -5.03 14.90
CA TRP A 8 15.21 -3.83 14.73
C TRP A 8 15.90 -3.41 16.01
N SER A 9 15.29 -3.67 17.18
CA SER A 9 15.77 -3.36 18.53
C SER A 9 16.05 -1.88 18.84
N ALA A 10 16.34 -1.06 17.83
CA ALA A 10 16.65 0.35 17.92
C ALA A 10 16.11 1.12 16.71
N ILE A 11 15.89 2.42 16.91
CA ILE A 11 15.56 3.38 15.86
C ILE A 11 16.51 4.57 16.01
N PRO A 12 17.17 5.05 14.93
CA PRO A 12 17.04 4.60 13.53
C PRO A 12 17.53 3.15 13.33
N VAL A 13 16.97 2.48 12.32
CA VAL A 13 17.49 1.17 11.90
C VAL A 13 18.93 1.37 11.41
N VAL A 14 19.82 0.43 11.71
CA VAL A 14 21.26 0.57 11.39
C VAL A 14 21.76 -0.53 10.45
N ARG A 15 22.84 -0.25 9.71
CA ARG A 15 23.46 -1.18 8.75
C ARG A 15 23.68 -2.58 9.31
N VAL A 16 24.20 -2.69 10.53
CA VAL A 16 24.50 -3.98 11.15
C VAL A 16 23.23 -4.82 11.35
N ALA A 17 22.11 -4.21 11.75
CA ALA A 17 20.83 -4.89 11.89
C ALA A 17 20.23 -5.28 10.53
N GLN A 18 20.49 -4.50 9.47
CA GLN A 18 20.04 -4.84 8.11
C GLN A 18 20.82 -6.01 7.49
N LEU A 19 22.06 -6.24 7.92
CA LEU A 19 22.87 -7.39 7.52
C LEU A 19 22.42 -8.69 8.20
N GLU A 20 21.67 -8.60 9.30
CA GLU A 20 21.02 -9.74 9.93
C GLU A 20 19.85 -10.23 9.06
N THR A 21 20.07 -11.36 8.38
CA THR A 21 19.09 -11.94 7.45
C THR A 21 18.26 -13.05 8.09
N VAL A 22 18.63 -13.56 9.26
CA VAL A 22 17.89 -14.60 9.98
C VAL A 22 17.62 -14.07 11.38
N VAL A 23 16.35 -14.02 11.79
CA VAL A 23 15.94 -13.45 13.07
C VAL A 23 15.29 -14.56 13.89
N ASP A 24 15.90 -14.88 15.03
CA ASP A 24 15.36 -15.87 15.98
C ASP A 24 14.33 -15.20 16.89
N LEU A 25 13.06 -15.30 16.50
CA LEU A 25 11.94 -14.70 17.23
C LEU A 25 11.50 -15.63 18.36
N PRO A 26 11.18 -15.08 19.56
CA PRO A 26 10.66 -15.90 20.65
C PRO A 26 9.29 -16.47 20.30
N VAL A 27 9.00 -17.67 20.82
CA VAL A 27 7.74 -18.39 20.56
C VAL A 27 6.48 -17.57 20.88
N GLN A 28 6.56 -16.70 21.89
CA GLN A 28 5.48 -15.79 22.29
C GLN A 28 5.14 -14.74 21.22
N ILE A 29 6.04 -14.50 20.26
CA ILE A 29 5.82 -13.64 19.09
C ILE A 29 5.44 -14.48 17.86
N ILE A 30 5.97 -15.70 17.73
CA ILE A 30 5.71 -16.59 16.59
C ILE A 30 4.28 -17.13 16.63
N GLU A 31 3.88 -17.83 17.71
CA GLU A 31 2.61 -18.57 17.74
C GLU A 31 1.39 -17.68 17.49
N PRO A 32 1.24 -16.50 18.12
CA PRO A 32 0.11 -15.63 17.83
C PRO A 32 0.13 -15.14 16.38
N TRP A 33 1.31 -14.89 15.82
CA TRP A 33 1.45 -14.43 14.44
C TRP A 33 1.04 -15.50 13.43
N THR A 34 1.48 -16.74 13.62
CA THR A 34 1.08 -17.88 12.78
C THR A 34 -0.42 -18.12 12.80
N TYR A 35 -1.06 -17.96 13.97
CA TYR A 35 -2.51 -18.00 14.07
C TYR A 35 -3.18 -16.89 13.26
N LEU A 36 -2.71 -15.64 13.37
CA LEU A 36 -3.24 -14.50 12.63
C LEU A 36 -3.04 -14.64 11.11
N GLN A 37 -1.88 -15.11 10.68
CA GLN A 37 -1.57 -15.43 9.28
C GLN A 37 -2.58 -16.43 8.71
N SER A 38 -2.85 -17.52 9.43
CA SER A 38 -3.83 -18.53 9.05
C SER A 38 -5.24 -17.95 8.99
N HIS A 39 -5.63 -17.14 9.97
CA HIS A 39 -6.95 -16.52 10.03
C HIS A 39 -7.20 -15.51 8.88
N PHE A 40 -6.21 -14.67 8.58
CA PHE A 40 -6.30 -13.64 7.53
C PHE A 40 -5.82 -14.11 6.15
N GLY A 41 -5.35 -15.35 6.05
CA GLY A 41 -4.96 -16.01 4.79
C GLY A 41 -3.78 -15.32 4.10
N CYS A 42 -2.80 -14.86 4.87
CA CYS A 42 -1.56 -14.27 4.38
C CYS A 42 -0.38 -14.86 5.13
N THR A 43 0.79 -14.97 4.49
CA THR A 43 1.97 -15.67 5.04
C THR A 43 3.16 -14.76 5.28
N SER A 44 3.00 -13.44 5.12
CA SER A 44 4.09 -12.49 5.35
C SER A 44 4.60 -12.53 6.79
N GLU A 45 5.91 -12.69 6.96
CA GLU A 45 6.57 -12.61 8.27
C GLU A 45 6.74 -11.16 8.79
N SER A 46 6.57 -10.17 7.91
CA SER A 46 6.68 -8.74 8.22
C SER A 46 5.33 -8.07 8.54
N GLY A 47 4.24 -8.82 8.43
CA GLY A 47 2.90 -8.23 8.39
C GLY A 47 2.61 -7.58 7.04
N ASN A 48 1.67 -6.64 7.03
CA ASN A 48 1.24 -5.93 5.84
C ASN A 48 0.73 -4.53 6.17
N SER A 49 0.33 -3.79 5.13
CA SER A 49 -0.22 -2.43 5.27
C SER A 49 -1.39 -2.37 6.27
N MET A 50 -2.26 -3.39 6.31
CA MET A 50 -3.39 -3.40 7.24
C MET A 50 -2.92 -3.52 8.68
N SER A 51 -2.08 -4.52 9.00
CA SER A 51 -1.65 -4.78 10.37
C SER A 51 -0.66 -3.77 10.93
N ASN A 52 0.10 -3.09 10.06
CA ASN A 52 1.20 -2.22 10.49
C ASN A 52 0.84 -0.74 10.41
N LEU A 53 -0.06 -0.34 9.51
CA LEU A 53 -0.37 1.08 9.24
C LEU A 53 -1.86 1.37 9.41
N VAL A 54 -2.72 0.74 8.62
CA VAL A 54 -4.16 1.11 8.52
C VAL A 54 -4.90 0.87 9.84
N LEU A 55 -4.70 -0.29 10.46
CA LEU A 55 -5.35 -0.69 11.71
C LEU A 55 -4.57 -0.28 12.97
N ASN A 56 -3.52 0.55 12.83
CA ASN A 56 -2.79 1.12 13.97
C ASN A 56 -3.45 2.41 14.51
N PHE A 57 -4.76 2.52 14.32
CA PHE A 57 -5.59 3.64 14.76
C PHE A 57 -6.82 3.09 15.49
N ASP A 58 -7.16 3.68 16.64
CA ASP A 58 -8.37 3.31 17.35
C ASP A 58 -9.63 3.92 16.74
N PHE A 59 -10.79 3.63 17.33
CA PHE A 59 -12.09 4.15 16.87
C PHE A 59 -12.22 5.68 16.96
N SER A 60 -11.36 6.35 17.74
CA SER A 60 -11.30 7.81 17.81
C SER A 60 -10.36 8.42 16.75
N GLY A 61 -9.64 7.58 16.00
CA GLY A 61 -8.63 7.99 15.04
C GLY A 61 -7.28 8.33 15.68
N ALA A 62 -7.06 7.91 16.93
CA ALA A 62 -5.79 8.09 17.62
C ALA A 62 -4.81 6.98 17.25
N TYR A 63 -3.55 7.37 17.03
CA TYR A 63 -2.47 6.46 16.65
C TYR A 63 -1.97 5.68 17.88
N VAL A 64 -2.06 4.34 17.81
CA VAL A 64 -2.01 3.47 19.00
C VAL A 64 -0.59 3.00 19.31
N HIS A 65 0.01 2.20 18.43
CA HIS A 65 1.32 1.60 18.63
C HIS A 65 2.40 2.47 17.98
N LYS A 66 2.89 3.44 18.77
CA LYS A 66 3.95 4.36 18.38
C LYS A 66 5.33 3.69 18.42
N ILE A 67 6.17 4.00 17.44
CA ILE A 67 7.52 3.48 17.27
C ILE A 67 8.54 4.39 17.95
N ASN A 68 8.50 5.69 17.64
CA ASN A 68 9.52 6.67 18.02
C ASN A 68 9.25 7.37 19.37
N VAL A 69 8.72 6.63 20.35
CA VAL A 69 8.37 7.19 21.66
C VAL A 69 9.60 7.77 22.34
N GLY A 70 9.51 9.03 22.79
CA GLY A 70 10.60 9.73 23.49
C GLY A 70 11.59 10.45 22.57
N LEU A 71 11.43 10.36 21.24
CA LEU A 71 12.20 11.16 20.29
C LEU A 71 11.58 12.56 20.12
N SER A 72 12.21 13.38 19.27
CA SER A 72 11.75 14.74 19.02
C SER A 72 10.31 14.75 18.48
N HIS A 73 9.58 15.84 18.77
CA HIS A 73 8.24 16.04 18.25
C HIS A 73 8.17 15.87 16.73
N THR A 74 9.15 16.40 15.99
CA THR A 74 9.23 16.28 14.53
C THR A 74 9.23 14.82 14.05
N ILE A 75 10.01 13.94 14.70
CA ILE A 75 10.07 12.53 14.33
C ILE A 75 8.74 11.84 14.66
N MET A 76 8.24 12.04 15.88
CA MET A 76 6.98 11.45 16.32
C MET A 76 5.79 11.91 15.46
N SER A 77 5.72 13.19 15.09
CA SER A 77 4.67 13.71 14.22
C SER A 77 4.80 13.20 12.78
N SER A 78 6.03 13.02 12.28
CA SER A 78 6.27 12.48 10.93
C SER A 78 5.87 11.01 10.83
N GLU A 79 6.14 10.21 11.87
CA GLU A 79 5.70 8.82 11.96
C GLU A 79 4.17 8.70 11.92
N GLU A 80 3.47 9.48 12.74
CA GLU A 80 2.01 9.49 12.78
C GLU A 80 1.45 9.96 11.44
N ALA A 81 1.95 11.07 10.90
CA ALA A 81 1.51 11.63 9.63
C ALA A 81 1.69 10.63 8.48
N PHE A 82 2.82 9.92 8.43
CA PHE A 82 3.05 8.86 7.46
C PHE A 82 2.05 7.71 7.61
N SER A 83 1.84 7.21 8.82
CA SER A 83 0.89 6.12 9.08
C SER A 83 -0.56 6.52 8.75
N ARG A 84 -0.90 7.78 9.02
CA ARG A 84 -2.22 8.36 8.77
C ARG A 84 -2.56 8.44 7.29
N VAL A 85 -1.57 8.58 6.39
CA VAL A 85 -1.80 8.52 4.94
C VAL A 85 -2.48 7.20 4.57
N PHE A 86 -1.98 6.07 5.06
CA PHE A 86 -2.53 4.75 4.74
C PHE A 86 -3.91 4.55 5.36
N HIS A 87 -4.07 4.96 6.63
CA HIS A 87 -5.35 4.90 7.31
C HIS A 87 -6.44 5.69 6.57
N GLU A 88 -6.14 6.93 6.15
CA GLU A 88 -7.12 7.77 5.50
C GLU A 88 -7.46 7.33 4.08
N LEU A 89 -6.50 6.80 3.32
CA LEU A 89 -6.79 6.23 2.00
C LEU A 89 -7.85 5.13 2.08
N GLU A 90 -7.77 4.26 3.10
CA GLU A 90 -8.73 3.16 3.27
C GLU A 90 -10.05 3.62 3.90
N THR A 91 -10.00 4.48 4.93
CA THR A 91 -11.22 5.00 5.58
C THR A 91 -12.04 5.87 4.63
N LEU A 92 -11.41 6.77 3.89
CA LEU A 92 -12.09 7.58 2.86
C LEU A 92 -12.46 6.75 1.62
N GLY A 93 -11.81 5.59 1.42
CA GLY A 93 -12.09 4.66 0.33
C GLY A 93 -13.37 3.84 0.51
N LEU A 94 -13.93 3.75 1.71
CA LEU A 94 -15.11 2.92 1.97
C LEU A 94 -16.31 3.23 1.06
N PRO A 95 -16.73 4.50 0.87
CA PRO A 95 -17.80 4.84 -0.05
C PRO A 95 -17.48 4.46 -1.51
N VAL A 96 -16.20 4.55 -1.90
CA VAL A 96 -15.75 4.20 -3.25
C VAL A 96 -15.96 2.71 -3.51
N TYR A 97 -15.58 1.84 -2.56
CA TYR A 97 -15.83 0.41 -2.67
C TYR A 97 -17.32 0.08 -2.79
N HIS A 98 -18.15 0.77 -2.00
CA HIS A 98 -19.59 0.59 -2.05
C HIS A 98 -20.16 0.97 -3.43
N ASP A 99 -19.81 2.15 -3.95
CA ASP A 99 -20.32 2.58 -5.26
C ASP A 99 -19.76 1.72 -6.42
N MET A 100 -18.55 1.15 -6.32
CA MET A 100 -18.06 0.16 -7.30
C MET A 100 -18.97 -1.07 -7.37
N VAL A 101 -19.34 -1.63 -6.20
CA VAL A 101 -20.24 -2.78 -6.13
C VAL A 101 -21.63 -2.41 -6.64
N GLN A 102 -22.16 -1.25 -6.26
CA GLN A 102 -23.48 -0.80 -6.73
C GLN A 102 -23.50 -0.50 -8.24
N ALA A 103 -22.42 0.02 -8.81
CA ALA A 103 -22.29 0.21 -10.25
C ALA A 103 -22.32 -1.13 -10.98
N ILE A 104 -21.60 -2.15 -10.49
CA ILE A 104 -21.64 -3.52 -11.04
C ILE A 104 -23.06 -4.09 -10.98
N ILE A 105 -23.73 -3.99 -9.84
CA ILE A 105 -25.09 -4.53 -9.65
C ILE A 105 -26.08 -3.83 -10.58
N SER A 106 -26.02 -2.50 -10.65
CA SER A 106 -26.88 -1.69 -11.52
C SER A 106 -26.67 -2.04 -13.00
N PHE A 107 -25.41 -2.15 -13.43
CA PHE A 107 -25.07 -2.57 -14.80
C PHE A 107 -25.62 -3.97 -15.11
N ALA A 108 -25.45 -4.94 -14.21
CA ALA A 108 -25.94 -6.30 -14.39
C ALA A 108 -27.48 -6.38 -14.48
N ARG A 109 -28.19 -5.41 -13.87
CA ARG A 109 -29.65 -5.28 -13.94
C ARG A 109 -30.13 -4.44 -15.13
N ILE A 110 -29.22 -3.96 -15.97
CA ILE A 110 -29.50 -3.07 -17.11
C ILE A 110 -30.07 -1.71 -16.64
N ASP A 111 -29.89 -1.35 -15.36
CA ASP A 111 -30.23 -0.04 -14.84
C ASP A 111 -29.09 0.94 -15.13
N LYS A 112 -29.09 1.45 -16.36
CA LYS A 112 -28.02 2.33 -16.84
C LYS A 112 -28.00 3.69 -16.14
N VAL A 113 -29.15 4.18 -15.70
CA VAL A 113 -29.26 5.46 -14.98
C VAL A 113 -28.61 5.33 -13.60
N ALA A 114 -28.98 4.30 -12.83
CA ALA A 114 -28.34 4.05 -11.53
C ALA A 114 -26.84 3.78 -11.68
N CYS A 115 -26.45 2.99 -12.69
CA CYS A 115 -25.03 2.75 -12.99
C CYS A 115 -24.27 4.06 -13.21
N ALA A 116 -24.77 4.95 -14.07
CA ALA A 116 -24.13 6.24 -14.32
C ALA A 116 -24.04 7.12 -13.06
N ILE A 117 -25.06 7.09 -12.19
CA ILE A 117 -25.05 7.80 -10.90
C ILE A 117 -23.93 7.28 -9.99
N HIS A 118 -23.82 5.96 -9.82
CA HIS A 118 -22.76 5.36 -9.00
C HIS A 118 -21.37 5.64 -9.57
N MET A 119 -21.21 5.57 -10.90
CA MET A 119 -19.95 5.91 -11.56
C MET A 119 -19.54 7.36 -11.32
N SER A 120 -20.48 8.30 -11.41
CA SER A 120 -20.20 9.71 -11.10
C SER A 120 -19.85 9.94 -9.63
N ARG A 121 -20.47 9.18 -8.70
CA ARG A 121 -20.12 9.21 -7.28
C ARG A 121 -18.71 8.71 -7.01
N ILE A 122 -18.30 7.58 -7.61
CA ILE A 122 -16.93 7.07 -7.52
C ILE A 122 -15.94 8.16 -7.90
N THR A 123 -16.16 8.78 -9.07
CA THR A 123 -15.34 9.90 -9.52
C THR A 123 -15.34 11.00 -8.46
N ASN A 124 -16.49 11.55 -8.07
CA ASN A 124 -16.54 12.65 -7.12
C ASN A 124 -15.84 12.36 -5.78
N GLN A 125 -15.91 11.12 -5.28
CA GLN A 125 -15.27 10.69 -4.04
C GLN A 125 -13.75 10.51 -4.18
N LEU A 126 -13.26 10.04 -5.33
CA LEU A 126 -11.82 9.87 -5.57
C LEU A 126 -11.04 11.17 -5.51
N ARG A 127 -11.67 12.32 -5.81
CA ARG A 127 -10.98 13.62 -5.77
C ARG A 127 -10.50 13.99 -4.35
N PRO A 128 -11.39 14.18 -3.35
CA PRO A 128 -10.96 14.50 -1.99
C PRO A 128 -10.14 13.38 -1.37
N LEU A 129 -10.41 12.12 -1.72
CA LEU A 129 -9.61 10.98 -1.27
C LEU A 129 -8.15 11.12 -1.74
N LEU A 130 -7.88 11.24 -3.03
CA LEU A 130 -6.51 11.32 -3.53
C LEU A 130 -5.84 12.64 -3.11
N SER A 131 -6.62 13.71 -2.87
CA SER A 131 -6.12 14.94 -2.28
C SER A 131 -5.58 14.77 -0.86
N SER A 132 -6.15 13.89 -0.04
CA SER A 132 -5.66 13.66 1.33
C SER A 132 -4.20 13.17 1.34
N TYR A 133 -3.80 12.37 0.35
CA TYR A 133 -2.41 12.00 0.15
C TYR A 133 -1.55 13.24 -0.15
N TYR A 134 -2.02 14.14 -1.00
CA TYR A 134 -1.25 15.32 -1.37
C TYR A 134 -1.03 16.27 -0.19
N ASP A 135 -2.05 16.43 0.64
CA ASP A 135 -2.09 17.29 1.83
C ASP A 135 -1.25 16.74 2.99
N ARG A 136 -0.80 15.48 2.91
CA ARG A 136 0.02 14.84 3.94
C ARG A 136 1.44 14.55 3.52
N VAL A 137 1.66 14.12 2.28
CA VAL A 137 2.99 13.67 1.83
C VAL A 137 3.80 14.86 1.32
N HIS A 138 4.19 15.74 2.24
CA HIS A 138 5.08 16.86 1.98
C HIS A 138 5.86 17.22 3.24
N ASP A 139 6.98 17.93 3.08
CA ASP A 139 8.00 18.14 4.10
C ASP A 139 7.48 18.84 5.39
N GLN A 140 6.49 19.71 5.27
CA GLN A 140 5.88 20.37 6.45
C GLN A 140 5.03 19.43 7.32
N LYS A 141 4.69 18.24 6.82
CA LYS A 141 3.87 17.23 7.53
C LYS A 141 4.64 15.97 7.83
N ILE A 142 5.46 15.54 6.88
CA ILE A 142 6.37 14.41 7.01
C ILE A 142 7.75 14.94 6.67
N ASP A 143 8.53 15.24 7.70
CA ASP A 143 9.88 15.78 7.58
C ASP A 143 10.77 14.79 6.81
N LEU A 144 11.41 15.28 5.75
CA LEU A 144 12.20 14.47 4.82
C LEU A 144 13.34 13.71 5.53
N PRO A 145 14.24 14.37 6.29
CA PRO A 145 15.28 13.69 7.06
C PRO A 145 14.73 12.67 8.06
N ALA A 146 13.72 13.03 8.86
CA ALA A 146 13.14 12.16 9.87
C ALA A 146 12.49 10.92 9.26
N TRP A 147 11.83 11.07 8.10
CA TRP A 147 11.12 9.96 7.47
C TRP A 147 12.05 8.83 7.08
N LEU A 148 13.13 9.11 6.33
CA LEU A 148 14.01 8.04 5.86
C LEU A 148 14.77 7.38 7.01
N SER A 149 15.29 8.19 7.93
CA SER A 149 16.12 7.71 9.05
C SER A 149 15.31 6.98 10.13
N HIS A 150 14.18 7.53 10.57
CA HIS A 150 13.46 7.06 11.77
C HIS A 150 12.09 6.44 11.51
N VAL A 151 11.50 6.62 10.32
CA VAL A 151 10.14 6.12 10.02
C VAL A 151 10.19 4.94 9.05
N GLN A 152 10.77 5.13 7.87
CA GLN A 152 10.73 4.16 6.77
C GLN A 152 11.42 2.85 7.13
N GLY A 153 12.61 2.92 7.74
CA GLY A 153 13.44 1.77 8.05
C GLY A 153 12.72 0.74 8.93
N PHE A 154 11.91 1.18 9.89
CA PHE A 154 11.15 0.29 10.76
C PHE A 154 10.21 -0.64 10.01
N TYR A 155 9.63 -0.18 8.90
CA TYR A 155 8.67 -0.97 8.12
C TYR A 155 9.33 -1.92 7.13
N ALA A 156 10.65 -1.88 6.98
CA ALA A 156 11.39 -2.86 6.20
C ALA A 156 11.41 -4.22 6.93
N TRP A 157 11.76 -5.27 6.19
CA TRP A 157 11.98 -6.59 6.77
C TRP A 157 13.24 -7.20 6.17
N GLY A 158 13.14 -8.01 5.11
CA GLY A 158 14.31 -8.55 4.43
C GLY A 158 14.99 -9.70 5.15
N ALA A 159 14.33 -10.29 6.16
CA ALA A 159 14.77 -11.58 6.71
C ALA A 159 14.27 -12.73 5.83
N ARG A 160 15.02 -13.80 5.90
CA ARG A 160 14.71 -15.10 5.33
C ARG A 160 14.37 -16.10 6.43
N TYR A 161 13.48 -17.01 6.08
CA TYR A 161 13.03 -18.11 6.92
C TYR A 161 13.15 -19.40 6.12
N MET A 162 13.43 -20.51 6.80
CA MET A 162 13.35 -21.81 6.17
C MET A 162 11.88 -22.21 6.09
N ASP A 163 11.41 -22.61 4.91
CA ASP A 163 10.09 -23.20 4.77
C ASP A 163 10.11 -24.72 5.05
N ASP A 164 8.93 -25.35 5.03
CA ASP A 164 8.76 -26.78 5.28
C ASP A 164 9.48 -27.67 4.24
N THR A 165 9.90 -27.11 3.10
CA THR A 165 10.66 -27.82 2.06
C THR A 165 12.16 -27.74 2.27
N GLY A 166 12.63 -26.95 3.24
CA GLY A 166 14.04 -26.70 3.48
C GLY A 166 14.64 -25.61 2.60
N GLU A 167 13.80 -24.79 1.95
CA GLU A 167 14.24 -23.68 1.12
C GLU A 167 14.18 -22.35 1.88
N TRP A 168 15.12 -21.45 1.58
CA TRP A 168 15.16 -20.13 2.20
C TRP A 168 14.23 -19.16 1.46
N VAL A 169 13.17 -18.74 2.14
CA VAL A 169 12.21 -17.76 1.62
C VAL A 169 12.45 -16.40 2.27
N LYS A 170 12.65 -15.37 1.44
CA LYS A 170 12.79 -13.98 1.89
C LYS A 170 11.45 -13.27 1.90
N PHE A 171 11.16 -12.55 2.97
CA PHE A 171 9.99 -11.68 3.07
C PHE A 171 10.37 -10.21 3.00
N ASP A 172 9.70 -9.47 2.11
CA ASP A 172 9.79 -8.02 2.03
C ASP A 172 9.00 -7.35 3.17
N GLY A 173 9.26 -6.06 3.41
CA GLY A 173 8.52 -5.28 4.38
C GLY A 173 7.22 -4.70 3.82
N VAL A 174 6.70 -3.68 4.50
CA VAL A 174 5.40 -3.07 4.20
C VAL A 174 5.54 -2.03 3.08
N SER A 175 4.56 -2.00 2.17
CA SER A 175 4.62 -1.19 0.96
C SER A 175 3.28 -0.57 0.59
N GLY A 176 3.33 0.59 -0.06
CA GLY A 176 2.16 1.24 -0.67
C GLY A 176 1.45 0.39 -1.73
N ASN A 177 2.15 -0.59 -2.33
CA ASN A 177 1.55 -1.51 -3.28
C ASN A 177 0.60 -2.55 -2.65
N GLN A 178 0.57 -2.64 -1.32
CA GLN A 178 -0.33 -3.52 -0.56
C GLN A 178 -1.67 -2.84 -0.24
N VAL A 179 -1.80 -1.54 -0.50
CA VAL A 179 -3.04 -0.76 -0.26
C VAL A 179 -4.17 -1.32 -1.13
N LEU A 180 -5.34 -1.58 -0.51
CA LEU A 180 -6.48 -2.21 -1.17
C LEU A 180 -7.08 -1.26 -2.20
N LEU A 181 -7.18 0.03 -1.89
CA LEU A 181 -7.86 1.01 -2.75
C LEU A 181 -7.35 0.95 -4.19
N PHE A 182 -6.04 0.98 -4.38
CA PHE A 182 -5.45 0.96 -5.72
C PHE A 182 -5.67 -0.37 -6.42
N GLN A 183 -5.57 -1.50 -5.69
CA GLN A 183 -5.84 -2.83 -6.23
C GLN A 183 -7.31 -3.01 -6.65
N ALA A 184 -8.25 -2.48 -5.87
CA ALA A 184 -9.68 -2.52 -6.15
C ALA A 184 -10.06 -1.65 -7.34
N ILE A 185 -9.53 -0.41 -7.43
CA ILE A 185 -9.75 0.47 -8.59
C ILE A 185 -9.21 -0.20 -9.86
N ASP A 186 -8.00 -0.76 -9.80
CA ASP A 186 -7.39 -1.44 -10.94
C ASP A 186 -8.26 -2.61 -11.42
N ALA A 187 -8.69 -3.47 -10.51
CA ALA A 187 -9.58 -4.59 -10.81
C ALA A 187 -10.91 -4.11 -11.40
N PHE A 188 -11.54 -3.11 -10.78
CA PHE A 188 -12.81 -2.54 -11.24
C PHE A 188 -12.71 -1.96 -12.66
N CYS A 189 -11.61 -1.25 -12.95
CA CYS A 189 -11.32 -0.70 -14.27
C CYS A 189 -10.86 -1.76 -15.29
N GLY A 190 -10.66 -3.01 -14.88
CA GLY A 190 -10.13 -4.08 -15.74
C GLY A 190 -8.68 -3.84 -16.16
N LEU A 191 -7.88 -3.21 -15.29
CA LEU A 191 -6.45 -3.01 -15.47
C LEU A 191 -5.67 -4.22 -14.95
N SER A 192 -4.46 -4.42 -15.49
CA SER A 192 -3.57 -5.49 -15.02
C SER A 192 -3.24 -5.32 -13.53
N ARG A 193 -3.01 -6.44 -12.85
CA ARG A 193 -2.67 -6.46 -11.41
C ARG A 193 -1.29 -5.86 -11.16
N TYR A 194 -1.16 -5.15 -10.03
CA TYR A 194 0.10 -4.53 -9.60
C TYR A 194 1.06 -5.55 -8.97
N LEU A 195 0.54 -6.39 -8.07
CA LEU A 195 1.28 -7.46 -7.42
C LEU A 195 1.13 -8.75 -8.25
N ASN A 196 2.23 -9.50 -8.38
CA ASN A 196 2.15 -10.88 -8.85
C ASN A 196 1.39 -11.75 -7.82
N GLU A 197 1.01 -12.97 -8.21
CA GLU A 197 0.18 -13.83 -7.36
C GLU A 197 0.86 -14.14 -6.02
N GLU A 198 2.11 -14.57 -6.04
CA GLU A 198 2.88 -14.94 -4.85
C GLU A 198 2.99 -13.78 -3.83
N THR A 199 3.41 -12.60 -4.27
CA THR A 199 3.52 -11.42 -3.39
C THR A 199 2.16 -11.00 -2.86
N ARG A 200 1.11 -11.11 -3.68
CA ARG A 200 -0.26 -10.81 -3.26
C ARG A 200 -0.75 -11.80 -2.21
N GLU A 201 -0.51 -13.09 -2.40
CA GLU A 201 -0.87 -14.14 -1.43
C GLU A 201 -0.15 -13.98 -0.10
N ARG A 202 1.13 -13.60 -0.14
CA ARG A 202 1.92 -13.34 1.06
C ARG A 202 1.43 -12.12 1.85
N ASN A 203 1.09 -11.03 1.17
CA ASN A 203 0.94 -9.72 1.83
C ASN A 203 -0.50 -9.23 1.97
N VAL A 204 -1.41 -9.61 1.09
CA VAL A 204 -2.78 -9.06 1.07
C VAL A 204 -3.76 -10.07 1.67
N PRO A 205 -4.51 -9.74 2.74
CA PRO A 205 -5.51 -10.64 3.32
C PRO A 205 -6.49 -11.26 2.31
N TRP A 206 -6.90 -12.50 2.54
CA TRP A 206 -7.67 -13.27 1.55
C TRP A 206 -9.00 -12.60 1.16
N ARG A 207 -9.70 -11.96 2.11
CA ARG A 207 -10.96 -11.23 1.84
C ARG A 207 -10.75 -10.04 0.92
N GLN A 208 -9.61 -9.35 1.05
CA GLN A 208 -9.25 -8.23 0.18
C GLN A 208 -8.91 -8.72 -1.23
N ARG A 209 -8.18 -9.84 -1.35
CA ARG A 209 -7.91 -10.50 -2.64
C ARG A 209 -9.20 -10.92 -3.33
N GLU A 210 -10.13 -11.50 -2.57
CA GLU A 210 -11.43 -11.97 -3.09
C GLU A 210 -12.29 -10.82 -3.59
N LEU A 211 -12.33 -9.69 -2.88
CA LEU A 211 -13.00 -8.48 -3.36
C LEU A 211 -12.44 -8.03 -4.72
N CYS A 212 -11.12 -7.90 -4.84
CA CYS A 212 -10.48 -7.53 -6.11
C CYS A 212 -10.82 -8.54 -7.23
N ARG A 213 -10.81 -9.85 -6.94
CA ARG A 213 -11.16 -10.89 -7.92
C ARG A 213 -12.61 -10.74 -8.42
N VAL A 214 -13.55 -10.45 -7.53
CA VAL A 214 -14.96 -10.22 -7.89
C VAL A 214 -15.11 -8.93 -8.71
N LEU A 215 -14.44 -7.85 -8.32
CA LEU A 215 -14.44 -6.58 -9.08
C LEU A 215 -13.88 -6.78 -10.51
N GLU A 216 -12.78 -7.52 -10.65
CA GLU A 216 -12.17 -7.84 -11.95
C GLU A 216 -13.12 -8.68 -12.81
N LYS A 217 -13.66 -9.77 -12.25
CA LYS A 217 -14.61 -10.67 -12.95
C LYS A 217 -15.84 -9.93 -13.47
N HIS A 218 -16.34 -8.98 -12.68
CA HIS A 218 -17.56 -8.24 -12.98
C HIS A 218 -17.31 -6.86 -13.58
N SER A 219 -16.05 -6.54 -13.92
CA SER A 219 -15.74 -5.33 -14.67
C SER A 219 -16.54 -5.29 -15.97
N PHE A 220 -17.13 -4.13 -16.24
CA PHE A 220 -18.06 -3.94 -17.35
C PHE A 220 -17.60 -2.83 -18.30
N ARG A 221 -16.42 -2.24 -18.09
CA ARG A 221 -15.84 -1.19 -18.95
C ARG A 221 -15.87 -1.57 -20.44
N ALA A 222 -15.46 -2.80 -20.75
CA ALA A 222 -15.42 -3.31 -22.13
C ALA A 222 -16.79 -3.72 -22.71
N LYS A 223 -17.85 -3.68 -21.89
CA LYS A 223 -19.22 -4.10 -22.26
C LYS A 223 -20.16 -2.92 -22.50
N LEU A 224 -19.67 -1.69 -22.36
CA LEU A 224 -20.45 -0.48 -22.57
C LEU A 224 -20.83 -0.34 -24.05
N GLY A 225 -22.09 -0.02 -24.32
CA GLY A 225 -22.59 0.28 -25.65
C GLY A 225 -22.45 1.76 -26.01
N THR A 226 -23.37 2.24 -26.84
CA THR A 226 -23.37 3.62 -27.37
C THR A 226 -24.57 4.45 -26.90
N SER A 227 -25.34 3.98 -25.91
CA SER A 227 -26.42 4.80 -25.34
C SER A 227 -25.85 5.99 -24.57
N GLU A 228 -26.66 7.02 -24.33
CA GLU A 228 -26.20 8.24 -23.64
C GLU A 228 -25.60 7.92 -22.26
N GLU A 229 -26.23 7.01 -21.52
CA GLU A 229 -25.77 6.55 -20.20
C GLU A 229 -24.48 5.73 -20.28
N ASP A 230 -24.33 4.89 -21.31
CA ASP A 230 -23.10 4.12 -21.53
C ASP A 230 -21.94 5.07 -21.85
N VAL A 231 -22.19 6.10 -22.65
CA VAL A 231 -21.20 7.16 -22.96
C VAL A 231 -20.83 7.96 -21.71
N LYS A 232 -21.80 8.33 -20.87
CA LYS A 232 -21.54 8.97 -19.58
C LYS A 232 -20.68 8.08 -18.68
N THR A 233 -21.04 6.80 -18.57
CA THR A 233 -20.31 5.82 -17.78
C THR A 233 -18.88 5.60 -18.28
N ALA A 234 -18.69 5.55 -19.61
CA ALA A 234 -17.38 5.45 -20.22
C ALA A 234 -16.50 6.66 -19.89
N LYS A 235 -17.07 7.88 -19.90
CA LYS A 235 -16.36 9.10 -19.48
C LYS A 235 -15.93 9.03 -18.02
N GLU A 236 -16.76 8.50 -17.14
CA GLU A 236 -16.40 8.33 -15.72
C GLU A 236 -15.25 7.33 -15.54
N PHE A 237 -15.25 6.19 -16.25
CA PHE A 237 -14.08 5.29 -16.26
C PHE A 237 -12.80 6.01 -16.70
N GLN A 238 -12.86 6.82 -17.77
CA GLN A 238 -11.73 7.59 -18.25
C GLN A 238 -11.24 8.61 -17.21
N GLU A 239 -12.15 9.28 -16.52
CA GLU A 239 -11.79 10.22 -15.46
C GLU A 239 -11.16 9.53 -14.23
N ILE A 240 -11.67 8.35 -13.83
CA ILE A 240 -11.06 7.51 -12.79
C ILE A 240 -9.61 7.17 -13.16
N MET A 241 -9.39 6.66 -14.38
CA MET A 241 -8.05 6.28 -14.87
C MET A 241 -7.12 7.48 -14.96
N LYS A 242 -7.60 8.62 -15.45
CA LYS A 242 -6.83 9.87 -15.49
C LYS A 242 -6.37 10.29 -14.10
N ARG A 243 -7.24 10.24 -13.09
CA ARG A 243 -6.88 10.58 -11.71
C ARG A 243 -5.87 9.61 -11.12
N LEU A 244 -6.05 8.32 -11.37
CA LEU A 244 -5.10 7.30 -10.96
C LEU A 244 -3.72 7.51 -11.60
N ARG A 245 -3.68 7.89 -12.88
CA ARG A 245 -2.45 8.24 -13.59
C ARG A 245 -1.75 9.45 -12.98
N VAL A 246 -2.50 10.52 -12.67
CA VAL A 246 -1.97 11.71 -11.98
C VAL A 246 -1.40 11.33 -10.62
N PHE A 247 -2.14 10.53 -9.84
CA PHE A 247 -1.67 10.02 -8.55
C PHE A 247 -0.38 9.22 -8.67
N ARG A 248 -0.32 8.26 -9.60
CA ARG A 248 0.88 7.44 -9.83
C ARG A 248 2.09 8.28 -10.20
N SER A 249 1.89 9.28 -11.07
CA SER A 249 2.96 10.22 -11.44
C SER A 249 3.44 11.04 -10.25
N ALA A 250 2.54 11.59 -9.46
CA ALA A 250 2.89 12.39 -8.29
C ALA A 250 3.54 11.53 -7.18
N HIS A 251 3.03 10.32 -6.96
CA HIS A 251 3.61 9.36 -6.02
C HIS A 251 5.04 9.00 -6.42
N ARG A 252 5.30 8.72 -7.71
CA ARG A 252 6.64 8.45 -8.23
C ARG A 252 7.63 9.58 -7.91
N THR A 253 7.26 10.82 -8.23
CA THR A 253 8.11 11.98 -7.96
C THR A 253 8.38 12.15 -6.47
N ARG A 254 7.34 12.05 -5.63
CA ARG A 254 7.49 12.21 -4.17
C ARG A 254 8.31 11.09 -3.55
N ALA A 255 8.04 9.83 -3.91
CA ALA A 255 8.79 8.67 -3.40
C ALA A 255 10.29 8.83 -3.67
N LYS A 256 10.67 9.28 -4.87
CA LYS A 256 12.07 9.57 -5.20
C LYS A 256 12.68 10.63 -4.27
N ILE A 257 12.00 11.75 -4.03
CA ILE A 257 12.50 12.83 -3.16
C ILE A 257 12.75 12.32 -1.73
N TYR A 258 11.83 11.52 -1.18
CA TYR A 258 11.93 10.95 0.16
C TYR A 258 13.03 9.89 0.27
N LEU A 259 13.16 9.02 -0.73
CA LEU A 259 14.17 7.95 -0.75
C LEU A 259 15.58 8.43 -1.11
N SER A 260 15.72 9.64 -1.66
CA SER A 260 17.03 10.25 -1.98
C SER A 260 17.64 11.01 -0.80
N GLN A 261 17.00 11.05 0.37
CA GLN A 261 17.58 11.71 1.54
C GLN A 261 18.85 10.98 2.03
N PRO A 262 19.85 11.69 2.57
CA PRO A 262 20.99 11.04 3.19
C PRO A 262 20.57 10.29 4.46
N ALA A 263 20.90 9.00 4.53
CA ALA A 263 20.74 8.17 5.73
C ALA A 263 21.99 7.29 5.91
N PRO A 264 23.12 7.86 6.38
CA PRO A 264 24.40 7.14 6.49
C PRO A 264 24.35 5.93 7.43
N GLU A 265 23.40 5.91 8.36
CA GLU A 265 23.15 4.81 9.28
C GLU A 265 22.51 3.59 8.62
N LEU A 266 21.95 3.72 7.41
CA LEU A 266 21.26 2.65 6.67
C LEU A 266 22.06 2.19 5.43
N LEU A 267 21.82 0.95 5.02
CA LEU A 267 22.00 0.49 3.65
C LEU A 267 20.81 0.95 2.82
N PRO A 268 20.99 1.27 1.52
CA PRO A 268 19.87 1.58 0.63
C PRO A 268 18.79 0.52 0.72
N MET A 269 17.56 0.91 1.05
CA MET A 269 16.41 0.01 1.05
C MET A 269 15.13 0.79 0.81
N THR A 270 14.11 0.09 0.34
CA THR A 270 12.73 0.56 0.43
C THR A 270 11.99 -0.32 1.42
N ALA A 271 10.94 0.19 2.06
CA ALA A 271 10.16 -0.60 3.02
C ALA A 271 9.59 -1.87 2.34
N GLY A 272 9.14 -1.73 1.09
CA GLY A 272 8.48 -2.79 0.32
C GLY A 272 9.37 -3.73 -0.48
N LYS A 273 10.65 -3.41 -0.65
CA LYS A 273 11.64 -4.26 -1.33
C LYS A 273 12.99 -4.07 -0.65
N SER A 274 13.48 -5.12 -0.03
CA SER A 274 14.81 -5.14 0.57
C SER A 274 15.88 -5.30 -0.51
N LEU A 275 16.11 -4.23 -1.28
CA LEU A 275 17.16 -4.15 -2.28
C LEU A 275 18.50 -3.99 -1.56
N LEU A 276 19.18 -5.10 -1.25
CA LEU A 276 20.53 -5.07 -0.67
C LEU A 276 21.59 -4.76 -1.74
N LYS A 277 21.37 -3.74 -2.57
CA LYS A 277 22.41 -3.26 -3.48
C LYS A 277 23.26 -2.23 -2.74
N SER A 278 24.57 -2.26 -2.97
CA SER A 278 25.51 -1.27 -2.41
C SER A 278 25.30 0.14 -2.95
N ASP A 279 24.48 0.30 -4.00
CA ASP A 279 24.26 1.54 -4.72
C ASP A 279 22.79 2.00 -4.65
N LEU A 280 22.60 3.21 -4.13
CA LEU A 280 21.30 3.87 -4.00
C LEU A 280 20.72 4.23 -5.36
N GLU A 281 21.54 4.62 -6.33
CA GLU A 281 21.07 5.04 -7.66
C GLU A 281 20.40 3.89 -8.39
N GLN A 282 21.04 2.72 -8.42
CA GLN A 282 20.45 1.49 -9.00
C GLN A 282 19.16 1.06 -8.32
N SER A 283 19.05 1.27 -7.00
CA SER A 283 17.84 0.93 -6.24
C SER A 283 16.68 1.86 -6.59
N LEU A 284 16.98 3.15 -6.77
CA LEU A 284 16.03 4.16 -7.22
C LEU A 284 15.62 3.95 -8.67
N GLU A 285 16.55 3.59 -9.56
CA GLU A 285 16.28 3.31 -10.97
C GLU A 285 15.34 2.12 -11.14
N TYR A 286 15.58 1.01 -10.45
CA TYR A 286 14.67 -0.14 -10.48
C TYR A 286 13.25 0.22 -9.98
N LEU A 287 13.15 1.00 -8.91
CA LEU A 287 11.86 1.47 -8.41
C LEU A 287 11.18 2.40 -9.43
N ASP A 288 11.96 3.26 -10.09
CA ASP A 288 11.50 4.19 -11.10
C ASP A 288 10.94 3.47 -12.33
N GLU A 289 11.67 2.51 -12.88
CA GLU A 289 11.23 1.64 -13.99
C GLU A 289 9.92 0.92 -13.65
N PHE A 290 9.83 0.37 -12.44
CA PHE A 290 8.63 -0.30 -11.95
C PHE A 290 7.42 0.66 -11.91
N MET A 291 7.62 1.88 -11.41
CA MET A 291 6.55 2.90 -11.36
C MET A 291 6.18 3.43 -12.76
N VAL A 292 7.14 3.56 -13.67
CA VAL A 292 6.90 3.92 -15.08
C VAL A 292 6.08 2.84 -15.77
N GLY A 293 6.46 1.56 -15.61
CA GLY A 293 5.70 0.44 -16.12
C GLY A 293 4.25 0.48 -15.65
N ARG A 294 4.01 0.83 -14.38
CA ARG A 294 2.64 0.99 -13.89
C ARG A 294 1.91 2.17 -14.50
N LEU A 295 2.58 3.31 -14.66
CA LEU A 295 2.01 4.48 -15.32
C LEU A 295 1.56 4.14 -16.75
N MET A 296 2.38 3.38 -17.49
CA MET A 296 2.09 2.92 -18.85
C MET A 296 0.95 1.90 -18.92
N GLN A 297 0.64 1.19 -17.84
CA GLN A 297 -0.52 0.27 -17.76
C GLN A 297 -1.83 1.01 -17.39
N THR A 298 -1.76 2.31 -17.12
CA THR A 298 -2.92 3.15 -16.76
C THR A 298 -3.45 3.89 -17.99
N VAL A 299 -3.93 3.13 -18.98
CA VAL A 299 -4.46 3.60 -20.27
C VAL A 299 -5.81 2.98 -20.60
#